data_AF-A0AAV0EU69-F1
#
_entry.id   AF-A0AAV0EU69-F1
#
_cell.length_a   1.000
_cell.length_b   1.000
_cell.length_c   1.000
_cell.angle_alpha   90.00
_cell.angle_beta   90.00
_cell.angle_gamma   90.00
#
_symmetry.space_group_name_H-M   'P 1'
#
loop_
_entity.id
_entity.type
_entity.pdbx_description
1 polymer ?
#
loop_
_entity_poly.entity_id
_entity_poly.type
_entity_poly.pdbx_seq_one_letter_code
_entity_poly.pdbx_strand_id
1 'polypeptide(L)'
;MFGDVVEEWRSEENGQDFRCSEGTVEMVLLQDSLLTHARDVYTLEIFKLFQEQYLKGMSHFFKLVTQNCHDCVYHVWLDGVDLIRHSVTFNANDNTVTCTCKMFSEVGILCRHILRIYNIHCVKCIPRDYIMSRWTKGAILPNMSLSHIEAPDTLFGKILEDSVWRVQMTRKFNTILASSASIPEARQVCEQGYDSIKNFLDIQKRRTAGDESASESRTILDPPRSVPKGQRNTRKKSIVEKQCKIVKSRRSKSQQVSSNSKLVAQSVVQETVNCMVPHGYLAHPVHGMTSLMPMFGSPQVFTPYFLHPNVGNEMQI
;
A
#
# COMPACT_ATOMS: atom_id res chain seq x y z
N MET A 1 25.73 -23.58 29.57
CA MET A 1 25.90 -24.67 28.59
C MET A 1 25.19 -24.28 27.30
N PHE A 2 25.57 -24.85 26.16
CA PHE A 2 24.88 -24.64 24.87
C PHE A 2 23.35 -24.81 24.97
N GLY A 3 22.87 -25.71 25.84
CA GLY A 3 21.44 -25.90 26.12
C GLY A 3 20.73 -24.67 26.69
N ASP A 4 21.37 -23.91 27.59
CA ASP A 4 20.75 -22.72 28.20
C ASP A 4 20.56 -21.61 27.15
N VAL A 5 21.50 -21.49 26.22
CA VAL A 5 21.42 -20.56 25.09
C VAL A 5 20.30 -20.98 24.14
N VAL A 6 20.17 -22.28 23.84
CA VAL A 6 19.10 -22.78 22.97
C VAL A 6 17.72 -22.61 23.61
N GLU A 7 17.58 -22.85 24.91
CA GLU A 7 16.35 -22.62 25.68
C GLU A 7 15.97 -21.13 25.72
N GLU A 8 16.95 -20.23 25.89
CA GLU A 8 16.74 -18.79 25.80
C GLU A 8 16.25 -18.38 24.41
N TRP A 9 16.85 -18.92 23.35
CA TRP A 9 16.46 -18.64 21.96
C TRP A 9 15.06 -19.18 21.65
N ARG A 10 14.70 -20.39 22.11
CA ARG A 10 13.34 -20.94 21.98
C ARG A 10 12.31 -20.13 22.76
N SER A 11 12.68 -19.63 23.94
CA SER A 11 11.82 -18.76 24.73
C SER A 11 11.61 -17.41 24.05
N GLU A 12 12.63 -16.88 23.38
CA GLU A 12 12.55 -15.64 22.61
C GLU A 12 11.76 -15.81 21.31
N GLU A 13 11.89 -16.95 20.64
CA GLU A 13 11.08 -17.36 19.48
C GLU A 13 9.61 -17.53 19.86
N ASN A 14 9.30 -18.28 20.92
CA ASN A 14 7.95 -18.41 21.48
C ASN A 14 7.35 -17.05 21.86
N GLY A 15 8.16 -16.12 22.37
CA GLY A 15 7.74 -14.75 22.67
C GLY A 15 7.46 -13.90 21.42
N GLN A 16 8.13 -14.18 20.30
CA GLN A 16 7.86 -13.56 19.00
C GLN A 16 6.64 -14.19 18.32
N ASP A 17 6.44 -15.51 18.46
CA ASP A 17 5.28 -16.24 17.97
C ASP A 17 3.99 -15.81 18.69
N PHE A 18 4.05 -15.70 20.02
CA PHE A 18 2.96 -15.16 20.84
C PHE A 18 2.60 -13.71 20.45
N ARG A 19 3.62 -12.89 20.14
CA ARG A 19 3.39 -11.53 19.61
C ARG A 19 2.88 -11.53 18.18
N CYS A 20 3.15 -12.55 17.39
CA CYS A 20 2.59 -12.70 16.04
C CYS A 20 1.12 -13.09 16.06
N SER A 21 0.67 -13.85 17.07
CA SER A 21 -0.73 -14.22 17.27
C SER A 21 -1.57 -13.13 17.96
N GLU A 22 -1.01 -12.38 18.91
CA GLU A 22 -1.76 -11.39 19.71
C GLU A 22 -1.38 -9.91 19.49
N GLY A 23 -0.31 -9.64 18.74
CA GLY A 23 0.19 -8.27 18.57
C GLY A 23 -0.72 -7.42 17.68
N THR A 24 -1.44 -6.47 18.27
CA THR A 24 -2.16 -5.45 17.51
C THR A 24 -1.17 -4.56 16.75
N VAL A 25 -1.08 -4.71 15.43
CA VAL A 25 -0.44 -3.70 14.58
C VAL A 25 -1.45 -2.60 14.34
N GLU A 26 -1.04 -1.36 14.61
CA GLU A 26 -1.78 -0.19 14.16
C GLU A 26 -1.79 -0.19 12.61
N MET A 27 -2.92 -0.62 12.04
CA MET A 27 -3.13 -0.50 10.60
C MET A 27 -3.37 0.96 10.28
N VAL A 28 -2.50 1.53 9.43
CA VAL A 28 -2.60 2.94 9.01
C VAL A 28 -3.88 3.20 8.21
N LEU A 29 -4.47 2.16 7.60
CA LEU A 29 -5.71 2.22 6.83
C LEU A 29 -6.67 1.09 7.24
N LEU A 30 -7.41 1.30 8.33
CA LEU A 30 -8.28 0.29 8.96
C LEU A 30 -9.39 -0.27 8.05
N GLN A 31 -9.68 0.36 6.91
CA GLN A 31 -10.75 -0.04 5.98
C GLN A 31 -10.23 -0.57 4.63
N ASP A 32 -8.92 -0.76 4.47
CA ASP A 32 -8.38 -1.32 3.23
C ASP A 32 -8.42 -2.86 3.26
N SER A 33 -9.15 -3.45 2.30
CA SER A 33 -9.36 -4.89 2.23
C SER A 33 -8.07 -5.66 1.95
N LEU A 34 -7.17 -5.10 1.14
CA LEU A 34 -5.92 -5.77 0.77
C LEU A 34 -4.96 -5.81 1.97
N LEU A 35 -4.85 -4.70 2.72
CA LEU A 35 -4.09 -4.67 3.97
C LEU A 35 -4.69 -5.58 5.04
N THR A 36 -6.02 -5.64 5.13
CA THR A 36 -6.70 -6.56 6.05
C THR A 36 -6.38 -8.01 5.73
N HIS A 37 -6.52 -8.40 4.46
CA HIS A 37 -6.16 -9.74 4.00
C HIS A 37 -4.67 -10.06 4.27
N ALA A 38 -3.76 -9.12 3.99
CA ALA A 38 -2.33 -9.29 4.26
C ALA A 38 -2.03 -9.52 5.74
N ARG A 39 -2.71 -8.79 6.65
CA ARG A 39 -2.57 -8.95 8.11
C ARG A 39 -3.01 -10.32 8.56
N ASP A 40 -4.06 -10.85 7.96
CA ASP A 40 -4.66 -12.11 8.40
C ASP A 40 -3.80 -13.30 7.94
N VAL A 41 -3.22 -13.23 6.73
CA VAL A 41 -2.33 -14.24 6.15
C VAL A 41 -0.92 -14.22 6.72
N TYR A 42 -0.27 -13.05 6.76
CA TYR A 42 1.16 -12.95 7.05
C TYR A 42 1.48 -12.89 8.54
N THR A 43 2.67 -13.38 8.91
CA THR A 43 3.21 -13.13 10.25
C THR A 43 3.38 -11.62 10.49
N LEU A 44 3.45 -11.20 11.74
CA LEU A 44 3.48 -9.78 12.12
C LEU A 44 4.60 -8.98 11.44
N GLU A 45 5.77 -9.59 11.30
CA GLU A 45 6.95 -8.94 10.73
C GLU A 45 6.82 -8.76 9.22
N ILE A 46 6.29 -9.78 8.55
CA ILE A 46 6.02 -9.74 7.12
C ILE A 46 4.88 -8.76 6.82
N PHE A 47 3.83 -8.75 7.65
CA PHE A 47 2.76 -7.76 7.50
C PHE A 47 3.29 -6.33 7.59
N LYS A 48 4.21 -6.03 8.52
CA LYS A 48 4.85 -4.71 8.60
C LYS A 48 5.63 -4.36 7.34
N LEU A 49 6.37 -5.32 6.77
CA LEU A 49 7.06 -5.14 5.49
C LEU A 49 6.08 -4.87 4.34
N PHE A 50 4.98 -5.63 4.29
CA PHE A 50 3.93 -5.43 3.30
C PHE A 50 3.27 -4.05 3.43
N GLN A 51 2.89 -3.65 4.65
CA GLN A 51 2.30 -2.34 4.93
C GLN A 51 3.26 -1.20 4.57
N GLU A 52 4.56 -1.36 4.83
CA GLU A 52 5.59 -0.41 4.40
C GLU A 52 5.64 -0.27 2.87
N GLN A 53 5.62 -1.39 2.13
CA GLN A 53 5.57 -1.37 0.66
C GLN A 53 4.26 -0.75 0.15
N TYR A 54 3.13 -1.07 0.77
CA TYR A 54 1.83 -0.54 0.41
C TYR A 54 1.81 0.98 0.52
N LEU A 55 2.22 1.52 1.67
CA LEU A 55 2.26 2.97 1.91
C LEU A 55 3.22 3.68 0.95
N LYS A 56 4.41 3.11 0.71
CA LYS A 56 5.35 3.64 -0.29
C LYS A 56 4.72 3.69 -1.68
N GLY A 57 3.92 2.68 -2.05
CA GLY A 57 3.26 2.58 -3.34
C GLY A 57 2.22 3.67 -3.60
N MET A 58 1.55 4.15 -2.55
CA MET A 58 0.48 5.16 -2.67
C MET A 58 0.97 6.50 -3.26
N SER A 59 2.23 6.86 -3.00
CA SER A 59 2.85 8.06 -3.56
C SER A 59 3.39 7.90 -4.98
N HIS A 60 3.36 6.69 -5.55
CA HIS A 60 3.89 6.47 -6.90
C HIS A 60 2.89 6.93 -7.97
N PHE A 61 3.44 7.56 -9.00
CA PHE A 61 2.76 7.85 -10.25
C PHE A 61 2.73 6.62 -11.14
N PHE A 62 1.78 6.60 -12.06
CA PHE A 62 1.65 5.54 -13.04
C PHE A 62 1.13 6.08 -14.37
N LYS A 63 1.54 5.41 -15.46
CA LYS A 63 1.06 5.64 -16.82
C LYS A 63 0.73 4.30 -17.46
N LEU A 64 -0.50 4.15 -17.95
CA LEU A 64 -0.87 3.02 -18.81
C LEU A 64 -0.18 3.21 -20.16
N VAL A 65 0.52 2.19 -20.63
CA VAL A 65 1.36 2.24 -21.84
C VAL A 65 0.81 1.32 -22.92
N THR A 66 0.33 0.14 -22.51
CA THR A 66 -0.28 -0.85 -23.38
C THR A 66 -1.49 -1.43 -22.68
N GLN A 67 -2.59 -1.60 -23.42
CA GLN A 67 -3.76 -2.33 -22.96
C GLN A 67 -4.22 -3.26 -24.07
N ASN A 68 -4.12 -4.57 -23.79
CA ASN A 68 -4.73 -5.62 -24.60
C ASN A 68 -6.07 -6.02 -23.95
N CYS A 69 -6.69 -7.11 -24.40
CA CYS A 69 -7.99 -7.56 -23.88
C CYS A 69 -8.00 -7.69 -22.34
N HIS A 70 -7.01 -8.40 -21.79
CA HIS A 70 -6.90 -8.62 -20.34
C HIS A 70 -5.58 -8.11 -19.74
N ASP A 71 -4.53 -7.94 -20.55
CA ASP A 71 -3.23 -7.49 -20.07
C ASP A 71 -3.07 -5.97 -20.18
N CYS A 72 -2.77 -5.35 -19.05
CA CYS A 72 -2.44 -3.94 -18.94
C CYS A 72 -0.98 -3.76 -18.52
N VAL A 73 -0.23 -2.94 -19.24
CA VAL A 73 1.16 -2.59 -18.93
C VAL A 73 1.24 -1.15 -18.43
N TYR A 74 1.77 -0.98 -17.23
CA TYR A 74 1.95 0.30 -16.58
C TYR A 74 3.42 0.62 -16.37
N HIS A 75 3.79 1.87 -16.63
CA HIS A 75 5.02 2.44 -16.07
C HIS A 75 4.71 3.09 -14.73
N VAL A 76 5.45 2.71 -13.68
CA VAL A 76 5.26 3.18 -12.30
C VAL A 76 6.56 3.79 -11.78
N TRP A 77 6.48 4.96 -11.15
CA TRP A 77 7.65 5.70 -10.65
C TRP A 77 7.27 6.68 -9.54
N LEU A 78 8.25 7.08 -8.73
CA LEU A 78 8.14 8.24 -7.84
C LEU A 78 8.69 9.49 -8.53
N ASP A 79 7.84 10.52 -8.67
CA ASP A 79 8.22 11.75 -9.38
C ASP A 79 9.33 12.51 -8.65
N GLY A 80 10.30 13.03 -9.42
CA GLY A 80 11.48 13.71 -8.88
C GLY A 80 12.48 12.82 -8.12
N VAL A 81 12.21 11.51 -7.99
CA VAL A 81 13.10 10.57 -7.26
C VAL A 81 13.55 9.41 -8.14
N ASP A 82 12.66 8.81 -8.91
CA ASP A 82 13.00 7.67 -9.75
C ASP A 82 13.43 8.11 -11.16
N LEU A 83 14.72 7.93 -11.45
CA LEU A 83 15.30 8.09 -12.78
C LEU A 83 14.75 7.12 -13.84
N ILE A 84 14.45 5.89 -13.41
CA ILE A 84 14.02 4.80 -14.26
C ILE A 84 12.64 4.36 -13.79
N ARG A 85 11.70 4.25 -14.72
CA ARG A 85 10.37 3.74 -14.44
C ARG A 85 10.34 2.22 -14.47
N HIS A 86 9.67 1.62 -13.50
CA HIS A 86 9.44 0.19 -13.51
C HIS A 86 8.21 -0.14 -14.33
N SER A 87 8.30 -1.20 -15.13
CA SER A 87 7.15 -1.72 -15.84
C SER A 87 6.43 -2.75 -14.98
N VAL A 88 5.11 -2.66 -14.95
CA VAL A 88 4.20 -3.57 -14.24
C VAL A 88 3.18 -4.09 -15.22
N THR A 89 3.17 -5.39 -15.45
CA THR A 89 2.18 -6.07 -16.29
C THR A 89 1.13 -6.67 -15.38
N PHE A 90 -0.13 -6.34 -15.59
CA PHE A 90 -1.26 -6.80 -14.79
C PHE A 90 -2.31 -7.43 -15.70
N ASN A 91 -2.75 -8.64 -15.37
CA ASN A 91 -3.85 -9.31 -16.04
C ASN A 91 -5.15 -9.10 -15.24
N ALA A 92 -6.15 -8.53 -15.88
CA ALA A 92 -7.42 -8.18 -15.25
C ALA A 92 -8.37 -9.36 -15.02
N ASN A 93 -8.12 -10.53 -15.62
CA ASN A 93 -8.98 -11.71 -15.42
C ASN A 93 -8.63 -12.47 -14.14
N ASP A 94 -7.35 -12.65 -13.86
CA ASP A 94 -6.86 -13.49 -12.76
C ASP A 94 -6.06 -12.70 -11.70
N ASN A 95 -5.90 -11.39 -11.90
CA ASN A 95 -5.08 -10.50 -11.06
C ASN A 95 -3.60 -10.89 -11.00
N THR A 96 -3.10 -11.69 -11.95
CA THR A 96 -1.68 -11.96 -12.08
C THR A 96 -0.94 -10.68 -12.43
N VAL A 97 0.24 -10.54 -11.84
CA VAL A 97 1.04 -9.33 -11.93
C VAL A 97 2.53 -9.61 -11.91
N THR A 98 3.27 -8.92 -12.77
CA THR A 98 4.73 -8.98 -12.79
C THR A 98 5.30 -7.57 -12.74
N CYS A 99 6.46 -7.40 -12.10
CA CYS A 99 7.14 -6.13 -12.06
C CYS A 99 8.63 -6.30 -12.33
N THR A 100 9.18 -5.40 -13.14
CA THR A 100 10.61 -5.41 -13.51
C THR A 100 11.55 -5.15 -12.34
N CYS A 101 11.07 -4.67 -11.19
CA CYS A 101 11.89 -4.53 -9.99
C CYS A 101 12.23 -5.87 -9.31
N LYS A 102 11.60 -6.99 -9.70
CA LYS A 102 11.90 -8.36 -9.25
C LYS A 102 11.86 -8.64 -7.74
N MET A 103 11.41 -7.68 -6.93
CA MET A 103 11.34 -7.84 -5.47
C MET A 103 10.48 -9.05 -5.03
N PHE A 104 9.41 -9.41 -5.77
CA PHE A 104 8.66 -10.62 -5.45
C PHE A 104 9.48 -11.89 -5.70
N SER A 105 10.18 -12.01 -6.83
CA SER A 105 11.05 -13.16 -7.09
C SER A 105 12.24 -13.26 -6.13
N GLU A 106 12.76 -12.12 -5.65
CA GLU A 106 13.92 -12.07 -4.76
C GLU A 106 13.56 -12.25 -3.28
N VAL A 107 12.49 -11.61 -2.82
CA VAL A 107 12.12 -11.53 -1.38
C VAL A 107 10.85 -12.33 -1.08
N GLY A 108 9.98 -12.52 -2.07
CA GLY A 108 8.68 -13.18 -1.89
C GLY A 108 7.58 -12.27 -1.36
N ILE A 109 7.74 -10.96 -1.45
CA ILE A 109 6.77 -9.96 -1.00
C ILE A 109 6.46 -9.02 -2.17
N LEU A 110 5.17 -8.70 -2.35
CA LEU A 110 4.73 -7.76 -3.37
C LEU A 110 5.38 -6.38 -3.18
N CYS A 111 5.92 -5.84 -4.26
CA CYS A 111 6.61 -4.55 -4.24
C CYS A 111 5.62 -3.39 -4.26
N ARG A 112 6.08 -2.21 -3.82
CA ARG A 112 5.31 -0.96 -3.92
C ARG A 112 4.74 -0.66 -5.31
N HIS A 113 5.41 -1.07 -6.40
CA HIS A 113 4.91 -0.86 -7.76
C HIS A 113 3.70 -1.74 -8.07
N ILE A 114 3.76 -3.02 -7.70
CA ILE A 114 2.64 -3.95 -7.83
C ILE A 114 1.48 -3.48 -6.96
N LEU A 115 1.76 -3.13 -5.70
CA LEU A 115 0.72 -2.67 -4.77
C LEU A 115 0.04 -1.38 -5.25
N ARG A 116 0.78 -0.51 -5.94
CA ARG A 116 0.19 0.65 -6.62
C ARG A 116 -0.81 0.22 -7.70
N ILE A 117 -0.46 -0.74 -8.55
CA ILE A 117 -1.37 -1.26 -9.58
C ILE A 117 -2.58 -1.97 -8.96
N TYR A 118 -2.37 -2.80 -7.93
CA TYR A 118 -3.48 -3.42 -7.19
C TYR A 118 -4.44 -2.40 -6.58
N ASN A 119 -3.93 -1.29 -6.04
CA ASN A 119 -4.77 -0.19 -5.55
C ASN A 119 -5.63 0.42 -6.67
N ILE A 120 -5.06 0.64 -7.86
CA ILE A 120 -5.77 1.22 -9.02
C ILE A 120 -6.82 0.27 -9.59
N HIS A 121 -6.56 -1.04 -9.54
CA HIS A 121 -7.53 -2.07 -9.94
C HIS A 121 -8.44 -2.52 -8.80
N CYS A 122 -8.30 -1.94 -7.61
CA CYS A 122 -9.09 -2.26 -6.42
C CYS A 122 -9.09 -3.76 -6.09
N VAL A 123 -7.93 -4.40 -6.25
CA VAL A 123 -7.70 -5.80 -5.87
C VAL A 123 -7.85 -5.91 -4.35
N LYS A 124 -8.82 -6.72 -3.92
CA LYS A 124 -9.21 -6.81 -2.50
C LYS A 124 -8.39 -7.79 -1.69
N CYS A 125 -7.84 -8.82 -2.34
CA CYS A 125 -7.09 -9.89 -1.71
C CYS A 125 -5.81 -10.17 -2.50
N ILE A 126 -4.77 -10.63 -1.81
CA ILE A 126 -3.53 -11.08 -2.44
C ILE A 126 -3.83 -12.41 -3.14
N PRO A 127 -3.61 -12.57 -4.46
CA PRO A 127 -3.82 -13.86 -5.11
C PRO A 127 -2.88 -14.91 -4.52
N ARG A 128 -3.32 -16.18 -4.48
CA ARG A 128 -2.60 -17.25 -3.77
C ARG A 128 -1.17 -17.44 -4.27
N ASP A 129 -0.94 -17.28 -5.57
CA ASP A 129 0.37 -17.41 -6.19
C ASP A 129 1.39 -16.38 -5.66
N TYR A 130 0.92 -15.30 -5.05
CA TYR A 130 1.73 -14.27 -4.41
C TYR A 130 1.87 -14.43 -2.89
N ILE A 131 1.37 -15.53 -2.31
CA ILE A 131 1.49 -15.87 -0.89
C ILE A 131 2.53 -16.97 -0.73
N MET A 132 3.72 -16.64 -0.24
CA MET A 132 4.75 -17.65 0.02
C MET A 132 4.55 -18.29 1.39
N SER A 133 4.45 -19.63 1.43
CA SER A 133 4.20 -20.42 2.65
C SER A 133 5.07 -19.99 3.84
N ARG A 134 6.40 -19.83 3.63
CA ARG A 134 7.37 -19.40 4.67
C ARG A 134 7.05 -18.08 5.38
N TRP A 135 6.21 -17.24 4.79
CA TRP A 135 5.85 -15.92 5.31
C TRP A 135 4.48 -15.89 6.01
N THR A 136 3.75 -17.00 5.99
CA THR A 136 2.39 -17.09 6.54
C THR A 136 2.40 -17.47 8.01
N LYS A 137 1.34 -17.08 8.75
CA LYS A 137 1.14 -17.55 10.13
C LYS A 137 1.02 -19.07 10.22
N GLY A 138 0.44 -19.71 9.19
CA GLY A 138 0.29 -21.17 9.11
C GLY A 138 1.63 -21.93 9.05
N ALA A 139 2.72 -21.29 8.62
CA ALA A 139 4.05 -21.90 8.68
C ALA A 139 4.64 -21.95 10.10
N ILE A 140 4.17 -21.07 11.00
CA ILE A 140 4.60 -21.01 12.41
C ILE A 140 3.63 -21.77 13.32
N LEU A 141 2.33 -21.80 12.96
CA LEU A 141 1.28 -22.40 13.76
C LEU A 141 0.76 -23.70 13.08
N PRO A 142 1.19 -24.89 13.53
CA PRO A 142 0.82 -26.17 12.89
C PRO A 142 -0.68 -26.48 12.88
N ASN A 143 -1.49 -25.73 13.63
CA ASN A 143 -2.94 -25.96 13.78
C ASN A 143 -3.78 -24.86 13.09
N MET A 144 -3.15 -23.85 12.47
CA MET A 144 -3.87 -22.75 11.83
C MET A 144 -4.13 -23.06 10.36
N SER A 145 -5.35 -23.51 10.04
CA SER A 145 -5.74 -23.75 8.65
C SER A 145 -5.90 -22.43 7.90
N LEU A 146 -5.17 -22.28 6.79
CA LEU A 146 -5.32 -21.17 5.85
C LEU A 146 -6.57 -21.33 4.95
N SER A 147 -7.31 -22.45 5.06
CA SER A 147 -8.49 -22.77 4.25
C SER A 147 -9.69 -21.84 4.45
N HIS A 148 -9.68 -20.99 5.47
CA HIS A 148 -10.73 -19.99 5.72
C HIS A 148 -10.35 -18.57 5.26
N ILE A 149 -9.11 -18.36 4.80
CA ILE A 149 -8.63 -17.09 4.22
C ILE A 149 -8.64 -17.19 2.70
N GLU A 150 -9.66 -17.85 2.16
CA GLU A 150 -9.89 -17.94 0.73
C GLU A 150 -10.73 -16.74 0.33
N ALA A 151 -10.24 -15.96 -0.63
CA ALA A 151 -11.06 -14.95 -1.26
C ALA A 151 -12.33 -15.65 -1.79
N PRO A 152 -13.54 -15.19 -1.46
CA PRO A 152 -14.72 -15.73 -2.11
C PRO A 152 -14.51 -15.59 -3.62
N ASP A 153 -14.56 -16.72 -4.32
CA ASP A 153 -14.32 -16.89 -5.78
C ASP A 153 -15.21 -16.00 -6.67
N THR A 154 -16.07 -15.17 -6.07
CA THR A 154 -17.14 -14.43 -6.72
C THR A 154 -16.84 -12.94 -6.99
N LEU A 155 -15.63 -12.44 -6.73
CA LEU A 155 -15.29 -11.02 -6.94
C LEU A 155 -14.10 -10.79 -7.90
N PHE A 156 -13.74 -11.79 -8.71
CA PHE A 156 -12.50 -11.78 -9.49
C PHE A 156 -12.47 -10.92 -10.78
N GLY A 157 -13.56 -10.28 -11.20
CA GLY A 157 -13.56 -9.66 -12.54
C GLY A 157 -14.45 -8.46 -12.78
N LYS A 158 -15.02 -7.82 -11.75
CA LYS A 158 -15.79 -6.59 -11.94
C LYS A 158 -15.19 -5.48 -11.11
N ILE A 159 -14.51 -4.56 -11.80
CA ILE A 159 -14.28 -3.22 -11.28
C ILE A 159 -15.69 -2.66 -11.00
N LEU A 160 -16.07 -2.60 -9.73
CA LEU A 160 -17.34 -2.00 -9.32
C LEU A 160 -17.30 -0.52 -9.74
N GLU A 161 -18.42 0.06 -10.16
CA GLU A 161 -18.48 1.48 -10.54
C GLU A 161 -17.91 2.39 -9.43
N ASP A 162 -18.22 2.06 -8.17
CA ASP A 162 -17.66 2.65 -6.96
C ASP A 162 -16.14 2.60 -6.87
N SER A 163 -15.51 1.56 -7.42
CA SER A 163 -14.06 1.36 -7.36
C SER A 163 -13.35 2.21 -8.41
N VAL A 164 -13.96 2.42 -9.59
CA VAL A 164 -13.48 3.40 -10.58
C VAL A 164 -13.54 4.81 -9.99
N TRP A 165 -14.70 5.20 -9.45
CA TRP A 165 -14.89 6.53 -8.87
C TRP A 165 -13.92 6.80 -7.72
N ARG A 166 -13.73 5.82 -6.81
CA ARG A 166 -12.75 5.92 -5.72
C ARG A 166 -11.34 6.15 -6.23
N VAL A 167 -10.88 5.34 -7.19
CA VAL A 167 -9.53 5.49 -7.76
C VAL A 167 -9.36 6.85 -8.43
N GLN A 168 -10.35 7.31 -9.20
CA GLN A 168 -10.32 8.62 -9.83
C GLN A 168 -10.26 9.76 -8.79
N MET A 169 -11.09 9.71 -7.75
CA MET A 169 -11.10 10.71 -6.70
C MET A 169 -9.82 10.69 -5.88
N THR A 170 -9.31 9.51 -5.50
CA THR A 170 -8.02 9.37 -4.82
C THR A 170 -6.89 9.98 -5.64
N ARG A 171 -6.89 9.86 -6.98
CA ARG A 171 -5.90 10.54 -7.84
C ARG A 171 -6.04 12.05 -7.78
N LYS A 172 -7.26 12.58 -7.95
CA LYS A 172 -7.52 14.03 -7.89
C LYS A 172 -7.08 14.62 -6.54
N PHE A 173 -7.44 13.96 -5.44
CA PHE A 173 -7.04 14.40 -4.10
C PHE A 173 -5.53 14.30 -3.89
N ASN A 174 -4.88 13.21 -4.30
CA ASN A 174 -3.43 13.10 -4.19
C ASN A 174 -2.70 14.19 -4.98
N THR A 175 -3.19 14.57 -6.18
CA THR A 175 -2.63 15.68 -6.94
C THR A 175 -2.78 16.99 -6.16
N ILE A 176 -3.97 17.28 -5.63
CA ILE A 176 -4.20 18.48 -4.81
C ILE A 176 -3.25 18.50 -3.60
N LEU A 177 -3.15 17.39 -2.87
CA LEU A 177 -2.28 17.27 -1.69
C LEU A 177 -0.80 17.44 -2.05
N ALA A 178 -0.33 16.87 -3.15
CA ALA A 178 1.04 17.01 -3.59
C ALA A 178 1.37 18.46 -3.97
N SER A 179 0.46 19.14 -4.69
CA SER A 179 0.63 20.54 -5.08
C SER A 179 0.49 21.51 -3.92
N SER A 180 -0.34 21.20 -2.92
CA SER A 180 -0.53 22.04 -1.74
C SER A 180 0.52 21.80 -0.66
N ALA A 181 1.28 20.69 -0.73
CA ALA A 181 2.20 20.28 0.31
C ALA A 181 3.24 21.35 0.68
N SER A 182 3.63 22.26 -0.20
CA SER A 182 4.64 23.30 0.14
C SER A 182 4.04 24.68 0.43
N ILE A 183 2.71 24.82 0.40
CA ILE A 183 2.00 26.12 0.49
C ILE A 183 1.06 26.11 1.71
N PRO A 184 1.38 26.82 2.81
CA PRO A 184 0.60 26.79 4.05
C PRO A 184 -0.89 27.12 3.86
N GLU A 185 -1.19 28.14 3.05
CA GLU A 185 -2.56 28.59 2.77
C GLU A 185 -3.34 27.52 2.01
N ALA A 186 -2.70 26.85 1.05
CA ALA A 186 -3.32 25.77 0.29
C ALA A 186 -3.58 24.53 1.16
N ARG A 187 -2.71 24.24 2.13
CA ARG A 187 -2.94 23.16 3.11
C ARG A 187 -4.17 23.45 3.96
N GLN A 188 -4.31 24.69 4.45
CA GLN A 188 -5.47 25.10 5.24
C GLN A 188 -6.78 24.94 4.46
N VAL A 189 -6.79 25.30 3.17
CA VAL A 189 -7.95 25.07 2.29
C VAL A 189 -8.26 23.58 2.13
N CYS A 190 -7.24 22.72 2.01
CA CYS A 190 -7.44 21.27 1.95
C CYS A 190 -8.07 20.72 3.25
N GLU A 191 -7.60 21.17 4.42
CA GLU A 191 -8.15 20.77 5.72
C GLU A 191 -9.61 21.22 5.88
N GLN A 192 -9.93 22.47 5.57
CA GLN A 192 -11.30 22.98 5.60
C GLN A 192 -12.22 22.24 4.64
N GLY A 193 -11.73 21.91 3.44
CA GLY A 193 -12.47 21.11 2.47
C GLY A 193 -12.78 19.71 2.99
N TYR A 194 -11.81 19.06 3.63
CA TYR A 194 -12.00 17.75 4.27
C TYR A 194 -13.06 17.81 5.36
N ASP A 195 -12.99 18.78 6.27
CA ASP A 195 -13.97 18.91 7.36
C ASP A 195 -15.39 19.13 6.83
N SER A 196 -15.52 19.96 5.79
CA SER A 196 -16.81 20.21 5.11
C SER A 196 -17.40 18.92 4.52
N ILE A 197 -16.58 18.15 3.80
CA ILE A 197 -17.00 16.87 3.21
C ILE A 197 -17.37 15.86 4.30
N LYS A 198 -16.56 15.76 5.35
CA LYS A 198 -16.80 14.83 6.48
C LYS A 198 -18.13 15.15 7.17
N ASN A 199 -18.39 16.42 7.48
CA ASN A 199 -19.64 16.86 8.09
C ASN A 199 -20.85 16.52 7.21
N PHE A 200 -20.75 16.74 5.90
CA PHE A 200 -21.80 16.36 4.96
C PHE A 200 -22.08 14.85 4.99
N LEU A 201 -21.04 14.02 4.97
CA LEU A 201 -21.18 12.56 5.02
C LEU A 201 -21.81 12.08 6.34
N ASP A 202 -21.43 12.69 7.47
CA ASP A 202 -21.98 12.34 8.78
C ASP A 202 -23.46 12.73 8.90
N ILE A 203 -23.90 13.82 8.25
CA ILE A 203 -25.32 14.20 8.14
C ILE A 203 -26.08 13.18 7.29
N GLN A 204 -25.54 12.78 6.14
CA GLN A 204 -26.19 11.81 5.26
C GLN A 204 -26.32 10.43 5.90
N LYS A 205 -25.27 9.95 6.60
CA LYS A 205 -25.34 8.68 7.36
C LYS A 205 -26.43 8.68 8.42
N ARG A 206 -26.58 9.80 9.15
CA ARG A 206 -27.66 9.98 10.14
C ARG A 206 -29.05 9.95 9.52
N ARG A 207 -29.21 10.50 8.31
CA ARG A 207 -30.47 10.45 7.55
C ARG A 207 -30.81 9.04 7.07
N THR A 208 -29.81 8.25 6.66
CA THR A 208 -30.02 6.86 6.21
C THR A 208 -30.21 5.86 7.35
N ALA A 209 -29.76 6.18 8.57
CA ALA A 209 -29.90 5.31 9.74
C ALA A 209 -31.17 5.60 10.58
N GLY A 210 -31.99 6.58 10.18
CA GLY A 210 -33.07 7.15 10.99
C GLY A 210 -34.48 6.61 10.71
N ASP A 211 -34.65 5.32 10.41
CA ASP A 211 -35.97 4.68 10.25
C ASP A 211 -36.26 3.54 11.23
N GLU A 212 -35.49 3.42 12.33
CA GLU A 212 -35.93 2.65 13.51
C GLU A 212 -35.81 3.47 14.79
N SER A 213 -36.87 3.41 15.58
CA SER A 213 -37.31 4.36 16.60
C SER A 213 -36.48 4.45 17.88
N ALA A 214 -36.44 5.68 18.41
CA ALA A 214 -36.33 6.14 19.80
C ALA A 214 -35.97 5.14 20.92
N SER A 215 -34.91 5.45 21.69
CA SER A 215 -34.96 5.38 23.15
C SER A 215 -33.82 6.13 23.85
N GLU A 216 -34.21 6.95 24.82
CA GLU A 216 -33.53 7.36 26.06
C GLU A 216 -32.03 7.72 26.05
N SER A 217 -31.79 9.03 26.17
CA SER A 217 -30.55 9.61 26.70
C SER A 217 -30.32 9.15 28.14
N ARG A 218 -29.47 8.15 28.35
CA ARG A 218 -28.80 7.91 29.64
C ARG A 218 -27.41 8.53 29.59
N THR A 219 -27.25 9.66 30.27
CA THR A 219 -25.96 10.32 30.46
C THR A 219 -25.06 9.43 31.31
N ILE A 220 -24.12 8.73 30.67
CA ILE A 220 -23.02 8.06 31.37
C ILE A 220 -21.99 9.15 31.69
N LEU A 221 -21.82 9.46 32.98
CA LEU A 221 -20.73 10.31 33.45
C LEU A 221 -19.46 9.47 33.60
N ASP A 222 -18.34 9.97 33.08
CA ASP A 222 -17.04 9.36 33.29
C ASP A 222 -16.65 9.40 34.79
N PRO A 223 -16.09 8.31 35.34
CA PRO A 223 -15.57 8.33 36.70
C PRO A 223 -14.35 9.26 36.81
N PRO A 224 -14.16 9.94 37.96
CA PRO A 224 -13.09 10.93 38.11
C PRO A 224 -11.71 10.27 38.02
N ARG A 225 -10.87 10.78 37.12
CA ARG A 225 -9.44 10.45 37.05
C ARG A 225 -8.72 11.02 38.28
N SER A 226 -8.34 10.18 39.23
CA SER A 226 -7.30 10.51 40.19
C SER A 226 -5.93 10.21 39.60
N VAL A 227 -5.09 11.25 39.43
CA VAL A 227 -3.65 11.07 39.16
C VAL A 227 -2.90 11.56 40.39
N PRO A 228 -2.03 10.74 41.02
CA PRO A 228 -1.04 11.27 41.94
C PRO A 228 0.08 11.94 41.12
N LYS A 229 0.34 13.21 41.39
CA LYS A 229 1.55 13.90 40.92
C LYS A 229 2.79 13.29 41.58
N GLY A 230 3.78 12.92 40.76
CA GLY A 230 5.18 12.86 41.17
C GLY A 230 5.81 11.47 41.32
N GLN A 231 6.08 10.80 40.19
CA GLN A 231 7.37 10.12 39.92
C GLN A 231 7.32 9.55 38.50
N ARG A 232 8.31 9.87 37.66
CA ARG A 232 8.49 9.15 36.40
C ARG A 232 8.83 7.72 36.75
N ASN A 233 7.92 6.79 36.48
CA ASN A 233 8.29 5.39 36.31
C ASN A 233 9.23 5.34 35.10
N THR A 234 10.53 5.44 35.30
CA THR A 234 11.49 4.85 34.37
C THR A 234 11.27 3.34 34.46
N ARG A 235 10.28 2.85 33.70
CA ARG A 235 10.09 1.42 33.48
C ARG A 235 11.43 0.87 33.01
N LYS A 236 12.03 -0.01 33.81
CA LYS A 236 13.23 -0.73 33.40
C LYS A 236 12.85 -1.52 32.15
N LYS A 237 13.43 -1.14 31.02
CA LYS A 237 13.25 -1.85 29.74
C LYS A 237 13.84 -3.24 29.90
N SER A 238 13.10 -4.28 29.53
CA SER A 238 13.63 -5.65 29.54
C SER A 238 14.81 -5.77 28.57
N ILE A 239 15.65 -6.80 28.76
CA ILE A 239 16.76 -7.10 27.85
C ILE A 239 16.23 -7.22 26.41
N VAL A 240 15.13 -7.96 26.23
CA VAL A 240 14.41 -8.13 24.94
C VAL A 240 13.96 -6.79 24.35
N GLU A 241 13.37 -5.88 25.14
CA GLU A 241 12.94 -4.57 24.64
C GLU A 241 14.12 -3.71 24.18
N LYS A 242 15.25 -3.78 24.91
CA LYS A 242 16.50 -3.10 24.53
C LYS A 242 17.06 -3.67 23.22
N GLN A 243 17.11 -4.99 23.08
CA GLN A 243 17.59 -5.65 21.86
C GLN A 243 16.69 -5.33 20.65
N CYS A 244 15.37 -5.44 20.79
CA CYS A 244 14.41 -5.09 19.73
C CYS A 244 14.56 -3.62 19.28
N LYS A 245 14.80 -2.69 20.22
CA LYS A 245 15.09 -1.28 19.89
C LYS A 245 16.39 -1.12 19.11
N ILE A 246 17.43 -1.87 19.46
CA ILE A 246 18.71 -1.86 18.73
C ILE A 246 18.51 -2.40 17.31
N VAL A 247 17.82 -3.53 17.14
CA VAL A 247 17.55 -4.13 15.82
C VAL A 247 16.73 -3.17 14.94
N LYS A 248 15.66 -2.57 15.47
CA LYS A 248 14.87 -1.56 14.76
C LYS A 248 15.70 -0.34 14.36
N SER A 249 16.56 0.15 15.26
CA SER A 249 17.46 1.27 14.98
C SER A 249 18.46 0.92 13.87
N ARG A 250 19.07 -0.27 13.91
CA ARG A 250 19.99 -0.74 12.87
C ARG A 250 19.31 -0.87 11.51
N ARG A 251 18.11 -1.46 11.46
CA ARG A 251 17.30 -1.56 10.23
C ARG A 251 16.95 -0.20 9.65
N SER A 252 16.52 0.75 10.48
CA SER A 252 16.23 2.13 10.05
C SER A 252 17.48 2.83 9.48
N LYS A 253 18.64 2.70 10.16
CA LYS A 253 19.92 3.24 9.65
C LYS A 253 20.31 2.60 8.31
N SER A 254 20.17 1.29 8.18
CA SER A 254 20.45 0.58 6.92
C SER A 254 19.55 1.06 5.77
N GLN A 255 18.24 1.24 6.02
CA GLN A 255 17.31 1.79 5.04
C GLN A 255 17.68 3.23 4.63
N GLN A 256 18.11 4.06 5.59
CA GLN A 256 18.57 5.42 5.31
C GLN A 256 19.84 5.43 4.46
N VAL A 257 20.83 4.60 4.80
CA VAL A 257 22.07 4.46 4.02
C VAL A 257 21.78 3.99 2.59
N SER A 258 20.89 3.00 2.42
CA SER A 258 20.47 2.51 1.10
C SER A 258 19.74 3.58 0.28
N SER A 259 18.94 4.42 0.93
CA SER A 259 18.25 5.53 0.24
C SER A 259 19.25 6.60 -0.21
N ASN A 260 20.20 6.95 0.66
CA ASN A 260 21.24 7.92 0.35
C ASN A 260 22.16 7.44 -0.77
N SER A 261 22.60 6.17 -0.73
CA SER A 261 23.46 5.63 -1.79
C SER A 261 22.73 5.58 -3.13
N LYS A 262 21.43 5.26 -3.14
CA LYS A 262 20.59 5.33 -4.35
C LYS A 262 20.55 6.76 -4.90
N LEU A 263 20.31 7.77 -4.05
CA LEU A 263 20.26 9.17 -4.49
C LEU A 263 21.59 9.65 -5.08
N VAL A 264 22.72 9.31 -4.45
CA VAL A 264 24.06 9.66 -4.96
C VAL A 264 24.34 8.97 -6.29
N ALA A 265 24.03 7.67 -6.41
CA ALA A 265 24.22 6.95 -7.68
C ALA A 265 23.36 7.55 -8.80
N GLN A 266 22.12 7.95 -8.50
CA GLN A 266 21.23 8.60 -9.46
C GLN A 266 21.75 9.98 -9.87
N SER A 267 22.23 10.81 -8.94
CA SER A 267 22.74 12.15 -9.30
C SER A 267 23.93 12.08 -10.26
N VAL A 268 24.78 11.06 -10.13
CA VAL A 268 25.95 10.85 -11.00
C VAL A 268 25.56 10.56 -12.45
N VAL A 269 24.41 9.91 -12.68
CA VAL A 269 23.98 9.51 -14.04
C VAL A 269 22.89 10.40 -14.63
N GLN A 270 22.35 11.34 -13.84
CA GLN A 270 21.24 12.21 -14.23
C GLN A 270 21.55 13.03 -15.48
N GLU A 271 22.76 13.61 -15.57
CA GLU A 271 23.16 14.44 -16.71
C GLU A 271 23.24 13.62 -18.01
N THR A 272 23.82 12.41 -17.93
CA THR A 272 23.87 11.48 -19.06
C THR A 272 22.48 11.06 -19.53
N VAL A 273 21.56 10.77 -18.60
CA VAL A 273 20.17 10.43 -18.92
C VAL A 273 19.45 11.60 -19.58
N ASN A 274 19.65 12.83 -19.08
CA ASN A 274 19.06 14.03 -19.65
C ASN A 274 19.53 14.29 -21.09
N CYS A 275 20.81 13.98 -21.40
CA CYS A 275 21.31 14.04 -22.77
C CYS A 275 20.73 12.94 -23.68
N MET A 276 20.56 11.72 -23.17
CA MET A 276 20.04 10.59 -23.94
C MET A 276 18.54 10.69 -24.24
N VAL A 277 17.75 11.24 -23.32
CA VAL A 277 16.28 11.30 -23.45
C VAL A 277 15.74 12.69 -23.04
N PRO A 278 16.02 13.77 -23.80
CA PRO A 278 15.75 15.14 -23.35
C PRO A 278 14.27 15.47 -23.10
N HIS A 279 13.37 14.80 -23.82
CA HIS A 279 11.92 15.01 -23.74
C HIS A 279 11.16 13.71 -23.44
N GLY A 280 11.83 12.73 -22.80
CA GLY A 280 11.25 11.42 -22.53
C GLY A 280 11.70 10.87 -21.19
N TYR A 281 11.56 9.56 -21.01
CA TYR A 281 11.97 8.89 -19.78
C TYR A 281 12.47 7.48 -20.09
N LEU A 282 13.27 6.91 -19.18
CA LEU A 282 13.73 5.53 -19.29
C LEU A 282 12.76 4.59 -18.58
N ALA A 283 12.47 3.45 -19.20
CA ALA A 283 11.71 2.38 -18.59
C ALA A 283 12.37 1.02 -18.81
N HIS A 284 12.16 0.10 -17.87
CA HIS A 284 12.51 -1.30 -18.09
C HIS A 284 11.55 -1.95 -19.09
N PRO A 285 12.05 -2.72 -20.07
CA PRO A 285 11.22 -3.42 -21.04
C PRO A 285 10.37 -4.53 -20.39
N VAL A 286 9.29 -4.87 -21.09
CA VAL A 286 8.34 -5.92 -20.71
C VAL A 286 8.76 -7.17 -21.47
N HIS A 287 9.56 -8.03 -20.83
CA HIS A 287 10.13 -9.29 -21.35
C HIS A 287 11.35 -9.18 -22.29
N GLY A 288 12.31 -10.12 -22.09
CA GLY A 288 13.33 -10.53 -23.07
C GLY A 288 14.46 -9.55 -23.41
N MET A 289 14.27 -8.25 -23.21
CA MET A 289 15.30 -7.24 -23.47
C MET A 289 16.01 -6.83 -22.17
N THR A 290 17.34 -6.79 -22.19
CA THR A 290 18.15 -6.46 -21.02
C THR A 290 18.46 -4.97 -20.90
N SER A 291 18.29 -4.21 -21.99
CA SER A 291 18.59 -2.77 -22.03
C SER A 291 17.37 -1.90 -21.72
N LEU A 292 17.60 -0.79 -21.02
CA LEU A 292 16.59 0.24 -20.78
C LEU A 292 16.09 0.83 -22.10
N MET A 293 14.79 1.11 -22.18
CA MET A 293 14.20 1.72 -23.36
C MET A 293 13.90 3.20 -23.15
N PRO A 294 14.36 4.09 -24.05
CA PRO A 294 13.93 5.47 -24.06
C PRO A 294 12.50 5.54 -24.57
N MET A 295 11.63 6.12 -23.75
CA MET A 295 10.22 6.33 -24.08
C MET A 295 10.02 7.81 -24.38
N PHE A 296 9.67 8.10 -25.63
CA PHE A 296 9.33 9.44 -26.08
C PHE A 296 7.81 9.56 -26.11
N GLY A 297 7.27 10.56 -25.41
CA GLY A 297 5.84 10.86 -25.42
C GLY A 297 5.64 12.34 -25.66
N SER A 298 4.66 12.67 -26.52
CA SER A 298 4.26 14.05 -26.85
C SER A 298 4.06 14.91 -25.59
N PRO A 299 4.26 16.25 -25.70
CA PRO A 299 4.04 17.16 -24.58
C PRO A 299 2.64 16.95 -24.03
N GLN A 300 2.54 17.00 -22.71
CA GLN A 300 1.34 16.87 -21.89
C GLN A 300 0.08 17.39 -22.59
N VAL A 301 -0.70 16.49 -23.17
CA VAL A 301 -2.15 16.69 -23.30
C VAL A 301 -2.76 15.72 -22.32
N PHE A 302 -3.27 16.26 -21.22
CA PHE A 302 -4.30 15.60 -20.43
C PHE A 302 -5.44 15.27 -21.39
N THR A 303 -5.47 14.06 -21.94
CA THR A 303 -6.67 13.52 -22.57
C THR A 303 -7.45 12.81 -21.48
N PRO A 304 -8.54 13.39 -20.95
CA PRO A 304 -9.50 12.59 -20.20
C PRO A 304 -10.07 11.60 -21.22
N TYR A 305 -9.80 10.31 -21.03
CA TYR A 305 -10.53 9.29 -21.78
C TYR A 305 -12.00 9.38 -21.38
N PHE A 306 -12.81 9.97 -22.26
CA PHE A 306 -14.24 9.78 -22.29
C PHE A 306 -14.49 8.31 -22.66
N LEU A 307 -15.10 7.56 -21.74
CA LEU A 307 -15.85 6.36 -22.12
C LEU A 307 -17.12 6.85 -22.80
N HIS A 308 -17.15 6.80 -24.13
CA HIS A 308 -18.42 6.85 -24.85
C HIS A 308 -19.15 5.53 -24.58
N PRO A 309 -20.40 5.55 -24.09
CA PRO A 309 -21.26 4.38 -24.15
C PRO A 309 -21.70 4.18 -25.60
N ASN A 310 -21.37 3.00 -26.12
CA ASN A 310 -21.89 2.48 -27.37
C ASN A 310 -23.33 2.02 -27.11
N VAL A 311 -24.32 2.73 -27.68
CA VAL A 311 -25.69 2.20 -27.85
C VAL A 311 -26.02 2.39 -29.32
N GLY A 312 -26.14 1.25 -30.01
CA GLY A 312 -26.47 1.16 -31.41
C GLY A 312 -27.96 1.38 -31.70
N ASN A 313 -28.18 1.72 -32.98
CA ASN A 313 -29.39 1.72 -33.80
C ASN A 313 -30.64 0.96 -33.31
N GLU A 314 -31.80 1.61 -33.48
CA GLU A 314 -32.97 1.25 -34.30
C GLU A 314 -34.05 2.32 -34.01
N MET A 315 -34.78 2.95 -34.94
CA MET A 315 -35.65 2.36 -35.95
C MET A 315 -35.98 3.42 -37.03
N GLN A 316 -36.04 2.97 -38.28
CA GLN A 316 -36.81 3.61 -39.35
C GLN A 316 -38.31 3.51 -39.01
N ILE A 317 -39.06 4.60 -39.20
CA ILE A 317 -40.10 4.85 -40.23
C ILE A 317 -40.55 6.31 -40.05
#